data_AF-A0A0F3IQQ9-F1
#
_entry.id   AF-A0A0F3IQQ9-F1
#
_cell.length_a   1.000
_cell.length_b   1.000
_cell.length_c   1.000
_cell.angle_alpha   90.00
_cell.angle_beta   90.00
_cell.angle_gamma   90.00
#
_symmetry.space_group_name_H-M   'P 1'
#
loop_
_entity.id
_entity.type
_entity.pdbx_description
1 polymer ?
#
loop_
_entity_poly.entity_id
_entity_poly.type
_entity_poly.pdbx_seq_one_letter_code
_entity_poly.pdbx_strand_id
1 'polypeptide(L)'
;MSKIDDTATVPVSRKHWFVVLACLVFFPLGLFLLWRGPTYRRKKGVWEPVPRRDKIIITILAVGLIGLNLIRFGGGKADSLPLCDASVTLRTLKGAVESSPAGRTQGLRLIEVENPHETSWNPTEQIRLCAGQAFTNGATMPMEYRLRWLDKGKGRWLVEYQIN
;
A
#
# COMPACT_ATOMS: atom_id res chain seq x y z
N MET A 1 1.51 -32.16 30.51
CA MET A 1 1.40 -30.75 30.08
C MET A 1 1.72 -30.70 28.59
N SER A 2 0.69 -30.68 27.74
CA SER A 2 0.85 -30.66 26.29
C SER A 2 1.26 -29.27 25.83
N LYS A 3 2.42 -29.17 25.17
CA LYS A 3 2.83 -28.01 24.36
C LYS A 3 1.74 -27.74 23.31
N ILE A 4 1.13 -26.57 23.37
CA ILE A 4 0.29 -26.06 22.29
C ILE A 4 1.27 -25.43 21.29
N ASP A 5 1.42 -26.06 20.13
CA ASP A 5 2.17 -25.51 19.01
C ASP A 5 1.46 -24.27 18.47
N ASP A 6 2.03 -23.10 18.74
CA ASP A 6 1.59 -21.79 18.19
C ASP A 6 1.95 -21.60 16.71
N THR A 7 1.94 -22.67 15.91
CA THR A 7 1.84 -22.54 14.45
C THR A 7 0.38 -22.34 14.07
N ALA A 8 -0.24 -21.28 14.58
CA ALA A 8 -1.50 -20.79 14.06
C ALA A 8 -1.23 -20.25 12.66
N THR A 9 -1.27 -21.15 11.67
CA THR A 9 -1.31 -20.81 10.24
C THR A 9 -2.36 -19.74 10.04
N VAL A 10 -1.92 -18.49 9.86
CA VAL A 10 -2.82 -17.38 9.58
C VAL A 10 -3.66 -17.80 8.37
N PRO A 11 -4.99 -17.91 8.50
CA PRO A 11 -5.82 -18.45 7.43
C PRO A 11 -5.59 -17.59 6.18
N VAL A 12 -5.29 -18.24 5.06
CA VAL A 12 -4.89 -17.60 3.79
C VAL A 12 -5.91 -16.54 3.35
N SER A 13 -7.17 -16.67 3.78
CA SER A 13 -8.26 -15.73 3.60
C SER A 13 -8.03 -14.33 4.18
N ARG A 14 -7.07 -14.15 5.10
CA ARG A 14 -6.76 -12.84 5.70
C ARG A 14 -5.74 -12.02 4.90
N LYS A 15 -5.13 -12.60 3.87
CA LYS A 15 -4.13 -11.91 3.05
C LYS A 15 -4.83 -11.16 1.91
N HIS A 16 -4.66 -9.83 1.86
CA HIS A 16 -5.30 -8.94 0.88
C HIS A 16 -5.06 -9.36 -0.59
N TRP A 17 -3.87 -9.88 -0.91
CA TRP A 17 -3.54 -10.36 -2.25
C TRP A 17 -4.38 -11.59 -2.67
N PHE A 18 -4.76 -12.45 -1.72
CA PHE A 18 -5.59 -13.62 -1.99
C PHE A 18 -7.02 -13.20 -2.37
N VAL A 19 -7.56 -12.16 -1.72
CA VAL A 19 -8.88 -11.59 -2.07
C VAL A 19 -8.86 -11.01 -3.49
N VAL A 20 -7.80 -10.28 -3.84
CA VAL A 20 -7.62 -9.74 -5.20
C VAL A 20 -7.52 -10.88 -6.23
N LEU A 21 -6.71 -11.91 -5.95
CA LEU A 21 -6.55 -13.07 -6.82
C LEU A 21 -7.87 -13.84 -7.00
N ALA A 22 -8.62 -14.05 -5.91
CA ALA A 22 -9.93 -14.69 -5.96
C ALA A 22 -10.94 -13.87 -6.78
N CYS A 23 -10.96 -12.55 -6.61
CA CYS A 23 -11.78 -11.67 -7.46
C CYS A 23 -11.39 -11.78 -8.93
N LEU A 24 -10.09 -11.85 -9.24
CA LEU A 24 -9.60 -11.92 -10.62
C LEU A 24 -9.95 -13.26 -11.31
N VAL A 25 -10.10 -14.36 -10.57
CA VAL A 25 -10.43 -15.67 -11.13
C VAL A 25 -11.92 -15.97 -11.09
N PHE A 26 -12.57 -15.83 -9.93
CA PHE A 26 -13.96 -16.24 -9.75
C PHE A 26 -14.95 -15.28 -10.39
N PHE A 27 -14.64 -13.99 -10.47
CA PHE A 27 -15.53 -13.01 -11.10
C PHE A 27 -15.70 -13.20 -12.61
N PRO A 28 -14.62 -13.28 -13.42
CA PRO A 28 -14.79 -13.54 -14.85
C PRO A 28 -15.38 -14.93 -15.11
N LEU A 29 -15.05 -15.93 -14.29
CA LEU A 29 -15.66 -17.26 -14.39
C LEU A 29 -17.16 -17.22 -14.11
N GLY A 30 -17.59 -16.48 -13.08
CA GLY A 30 -19.00 -16.28 -12.73
C GLY A 30 -19.77 -15.54 -13.83
N LEU A 31 -19.19 -14.50 -14.42
CA LEU A 31 -19.77 -13.79 -15.57
C LEU A 31 -19.89 -14.70 -16.79
N PHE A 32 -18.84 -15.46 -17.08
CA PHE A 32 -18.83 -16.42 -18.17
C PHE A 32 -19.93 -17.47 -18.01
N LEU A 33 -20.10 -18.05 -16.81
CA LEU A 33 -21.18 -19.00 -16.52
C LEU A 33 -22.56 -18.35 -16.58
N LEU A 34 -22.73 -17.11 -16.09
CA LEU A 34 -24.00 -16.39 -16.11
C LEU A 34 -24.49 -16.13 -17.54
N TRP A 35 -23.57 -15.78 -18.45
CA TRP A 35 -23.87 -15.44 -19.83
C TRP A 35 -23.95 -16.65 -20.75
N ARG A 36 -23.11 -17.68 -20.54
CA ARG A 36 -23.06 -18.87 -21.40
C ARG A 36 -24.00 -19.99 -20.93
N GLY A 37 -24.34 -20.03 -19.65
CA GLY A 37 -25.18 -21.08 -19.06
C GLY A 37 -26.69 -20.73 -19.04
N PRO A 38 -27.58 -21.72 -19.26
CA PRO A 38 -28.99 -21.57 -18.95
C PRO A 38 -29.14 -21.50 -17.43
N THR A 39 -29.38 -20.30 -16.93
CA THR A 39 -29.61 -20.03 -15.50
C THR A 39 -31.10 -20.06 -15.24
N TYR A 40 -31.52 -20.91 -14.31
CA TYR A 40 -32.91 -21.08 -13.93
C TYR A 40 -33.12 -20.49 -12.54
N ARG A 41 -34.24 -19.79 -12.37
CA ARG A 41 -34.70 -19.29 -11.09
C ARG A 41 -35.95 -20.04 -10.72
N ARG A 42 -36.00 -20.57 -9.50
CA ARG A 42 -37.20 -21.18 -8.97
C ARG A 42 -38.16 -20.09 -8.51
N LYS A 43 -39.32 -19.97 -9.15
CA LYS A 43 -40.37 -19.02 -8.78
C LYS A 43 -41.67 -19.80 -8.61
N LYS A 44 -42.26 -19.73 -7.41
CA LYS A 44 -43.51 -20.46 -7.07
C LYS A 44 -43.47 -21.96 -7.44
N GLY A 45 -42.33 -22.62 -7.20
CA GLY A 45 -42.17 -24.06 -7.45
C GLY A 45 -41.78 -24.43 -8.89
N VAL A 46 -41.88 -23.52 -9.86
CA VAL A 46 -41.51 -23.75 -11.26
C VAL A 46 -40.12 -23.19 -11.56
N TRP A 47 -39.33 -23.90 -12.37
CA TRP A 47 -38.02 -23.45 -12.85
C TRP A 47 -38.20 -22.62 -14.11
N GLU A 48 -38.07 -21.30 -13.98
CA GLU A 48 -38.17 -20.36 -15.11
C GLU A 48 -36.76 -19.90 -15.53
N PRO A 49 -36.46 -19.78 -16.83
CA PRO A 49 -35.20 -19.24 -17.29
C PRO A 49 -35.10 -17.75 -16.91
N VAL A 50 -33.93 -17.34 -16.41
CA VAL A 50 -33.71 -15.95 -16.00
C VAL A 50 -33.72 -15.03 -17.24
N PRO A 51 -34.58 -13.99 -17.29
CA PRO A 51 -34.64 -13.07 -18.41
C PRO A 51 -33.33 -12.27 -18.54
N ARG A 52 -32.96 -11.89 -19.77
CA ARG A 52 -31.70 -11.18 -20.06
C ARG A 52 -31.53 -9.89 -19.24
N ARG A 53 -32.63 -9.18 -18.91
CA ARG A 53 -32.59 -7.95 -18.10
C ARG A 53 -32.06 -8.21 -16.69
N ASP A 54 -32.52 -9.28 -16.04
CA ASP A 54 -32.07 -9.63 -14.69
C ASP A 54 -30.57 -10.00 -14.68
N LYS A 55 -30.09 -10.67 -15.73
CA LYS A 55 -28.64 -10.98 -15.88
C LYS A 55 -27.78 -9.71 -15.97
N ILE A 56 -28.27 -8.68 -16.68
CA ILE A 56 -27.59 -7.38 -16.79
C ILE A 56 -27.56 -6.68 -15.42
N ILE A 57 -28.69 -6.65 -14.70
CA ILE A 57 -28.77 -6.02 -13.37
C ILE A 57 -27.79 -6.70 -12.40
N ILE A 58 -27.76 -8.04 -12.37
CA ILE A 58 -26.83 -8.82 -11.52
C ILE A 58 -25.38 -8.48 -11.87
N THR A 59 -25.06 -8.38 -13.17
CA THR A 59 -23.71 -8.04 -13.64
C THR A 59 -23.29 -6.66 -13.16
N ILE A 60 -24.13 -5.64 -13.36
CA ILE A 60 -23.84 -4.26 -12.95
C ILE A 60 -23.65 -4.17 -11.43
N LEU A 61 -24.53 -4.83 -10.67
CA LEU A 61 -24.47 -4.81 -9.21
C LEU A 61 -23.20 -5.49 -8.68
N ALA A 62 -22.77 -6.59 -9.32
CA ALA A 62 -21.55 -7.28 -8.96
C ALA A 62 -20.29 -6.47 -9.32
N VAL A 63 -20.25 -5.82 -10.49
CA VAL A 63 -19.16 -4.90 -10.86
C VAL A 63 -19.09 -3.72 -9.88
N GLY A 64 -20.23 -3.12 -9.52
CA GLY A 64 -20.30 -2.01 -8.57
C GLY A 64 -19.77 -2.37 -7.18
N LEU A 65 -20.15 -3.55 -6.66
CA LEU A 65 -19.65 -4.05 -5.38
C LEU A 65 -18.14 -4.31 -5.41
N ILE A 66 -17.62 -4.89 -6.49
CA ILE A 66 -16.18 -5.14 -6.63
C ILE A 66 -15.42 -3.82 -6.75
N GLY A 67 -15.91 -2.88 -7.56
CA GLY A 67 -15.30 -1.55 -7.70
C GLY A 67 -15.23 -0.81 -6.36
N LEU A 68 -16.31 -0.81 -5.58
CA LEU A 68 -16.33 -0.19 -4.25
C LEU A 68 -15.35 -0.86 -3.28
N ASN A 69 -15.26 -2.20 -3.30
CA ASN A 69 -14.31 -2.92 -2.46
C ASN A 69 -12.86 -2.64 -2.89
N LEU A 70 -12.56 -2.64 -4.20
CA LEU A 70 -11.23 -2.33 -4.72
C LEU A 70 -10.78 -0.91 -4.34
N ILE A 71 -11.67 0.08 -4.39
CA ILE A 71 -11.36 1.46 -3.96
C ILE A 71 -11.04 1.50 -2.46
N ARG A 72 -11.74 0.72 -1.62
CA ARG A 72 -11.41 0.59 -0.19
C ARG A 72 -10.10 -0.15 0.06
N PHE A 73 -9.73 -1.11 -0.79
CA PHE A 73 -8.46 -1.85 -0.68
C PHE A 73 -7.25 -1.11 -1.27
N GLY A 74 -7.47 -0.12 -2.14
CA GLY A 74 -6.40 0.75 -2.69
C GLY A 74 -5.78 1.70 -1.66
N GLY A 75 -6.39 1.85 -0.48
CA GLY A 75 -5.78 2.45 0.70
C GLY A 75 -4.95 1.42 1.46
N GLY A 76 -3.87 0.92 0.85
CA GLY A 76 -2.95 0.02 1.52
C GLY A 76 -2.49 0.62 2.85
N LYS A 77 -2.82 -0.03 3.96
CA LYS A 77 -2.13 0.24 5.23
C LYS A 77 -0.66 -0.09 4.99
N ALA A 78 0.17 0.95 4.91
CA ALA A 78 1.59 0.76 4.94
C ALA A 78 1.93 0.28 6.37
N ASP A 79 2.05 -1.03 6.52
CA ASP A 79 2.32 -1.65 7.83
C ASP A 79 3.71 -1.25 8.37
N SER A 80 4.60 -0.82 7.49
CA SER A 80 5.96 -0.35 7.79
C SER A 80 6.29 0.98 7.12
N LEU A 81 7.13 1.78 7.78
CA LEU A 81 7.75 2.95 7.16
C LEU A 81 8.53 2.54 5.90
N PRO A 82 8.68 3.44 4.91
CA PRO A 82 9.52 3.16 3.75
C PRO A 82 10.98 2.96 4.17
N LEU A 83 11.72 2.18 3.38
CA LEU A 83 13.14 1.91 3.62
C LEU A 83 14.00 3.17 3.39
N CYS A 84 15.20 3.20 3.99
CA CYS A 84 16.11 4.34 3.88
C CYS A 84 16.57 4.60 2.44
N ASP A 85 16.76 3.53 1.66
CA ASP A 85 17.20 3.50 0.27
C ASP A 85 16.06 3.62 -0.75
N ALA A 86 14.81 3.60 -0.30
CA ALA A 86 13.66 3.65 -1.19
C ALA A 86 13.63 4.98 -1.96
N SER A 87 13.41 4.91 -3.27
CA SER A 87 13.35 6.10 -4.15
C SER A 87 12.30 7.14 -3.73
N VAL A 88 11.26 6.71 -3.03
CA VAL A 88 10.23 7.60 -2.46
C VAL A 88 10.80 8.38 -1.28
N THR A 89 11.53 7.72 -0.38
CA THR A 89 12.22 8.34 0.76
C THR A 89 13.20 9.40 0.29
N LEU A 90 14.05 9.07 -0.68
CA LEU A 90 15.05 10.01 -1.21
C LEU A 90 14.42 11.22 -1.90
N ARG A 91 13.32 11.03 -2.63
CA ARG A 91 12.56 12.14 -3.25
C ARG A 91 11.93 13.05 -2.21
N THR A 92 11.30 12.49 -1.18
CA THR A 92 10.70 13.27 -0.10
C THR A 92 11.77 14.02 0.69
N LEU A 93 12.92 13.39 0.93
CA LEU A 93 14.07 14.02 1.58
C LEU A 93 14.61 15.19 0.75
N LYS A 94 14.81 15.02 -0.55
CA LYS A 94 15.20 16.10 -1.46
C LYS A 94 14.24 17.29 -1.38
N GLY A 95 12.94 17.03 -1.43
CA GLY A 95 11.93 18.06 -1.25
C GLY A 95 12.01 18.75 0.11
N ALA A 96 12.28 18.01 1.19
CA ALA A 96 12.47 18.56 2.52
C ALA A 96 13.73 19.44 2.65
N VAL A 97 14.84 19.06 2.00
CA VAL A 97 16.07 19.87 1.98
C VAL A 97 15.85 21.17 1.19
N GLU A 98 15.33 21.07 -0.03
CA GLU A 98 15.12 22.22 -0.91
C GLU A 98 14.05 23.20 -0.37
N SER A 99 13.03 22.70 0.31
CA SER A 99 11.96 23.54 0.89
C SER A 99 12.33 24.18 2.22
N SER A 100 13.42 23.75 2.86
CA SER A 100 13.86 24.27 4.15
C SER A 100 14.35 25.72 4.07
N PRO A 101 14.40 26.44 5.21
CA PRO A 101 14.97 27.78 5.25
C PRO A 101 16.40 27.81 4.71
N ALA A 102 17.26 26.85 5.08
CA ALA A 102 18.62 26.74 4.57
C ALA A 102 18.66 26.46 3.06
N GLY A 103 17.81 25.56 2.57
CA GLY A 103 17.63 25.30 1.14
C GLY A 103 17.25 26.55 0.34
N ARG A 104 16.34 27.36 0.88
CA ARG A 104 15.87 28.59 0.23
C ARG A 104 16.86 29.75 0.30
N THR A 105 17.54 29.93 1.43
CA THR A 105 18.45 31.08 1.62
C THR A 105 19.85 30.82 1.07
N GLN A 106 20.34 29.59 1.17
CA GLN A 106 21.68 29.20 0.70
C GLN A 106 21.65 28.53 -0.68
N GLY A 107 20.46 28.32 -1.27
CA GLY A 107 20.31 27.65 -2.55
C GLY A 107 20.80 26.19 -2.54
N LEU A 108 20.79 25.54 -1.38
CA LEU A 108 21.21 24.15 -1.25
C LEU A 108 20.24 23.24 -2.00
N ARG A 109 20.79 22.46 -2.93
CA ARG A 109 20.06 21.43 -3.67
C ARG A 109 20.67 20.08 -3.38
N LEU A 110 19.85 19.18 -2.84
CA LEU A 110 20.25 17.78 -2.67
C LEU A 110 20.23 17.10 -4.05
N ILE A 111 21.42 16.77 -4.56
CA ILE A 111 21.60 16.06 -5.83
C ILE A 111 21.24 14.59 -5.60
N GLU A 112 21.91 13.96 -4.64
CA GLU A 112 21.80 12.54 -4.34
C GLU A 112 22.19 12.23 -2.88
N VAL A 113 21.78 11.06 -2.38
CA VAL A 113 22.26 10.50 -1.12
C VAL A 113 22.90 9.16 -1.42
N GLU A 114 24.20 9.04 -1.19
CA GLU A 114 24.95 7.80 -1.40
C GLU A 114 25.00 6.98 -0.11
N ASN A 115 25.00 5.65 -0.27
CA ASN A 115 25.02 4.67 0.82
C ASN A 115 23.97 4.91 1.92
N PRO A 116 22.68 5.17 1.58
CA PRO A 116 21.64 5.30 2.58
C PRO A 116 21.44 3.96 3.31
N HIS A 117 21.66 3.96 4.62
CA HIS A 117 21.51 2.76 5.45
C HIS A 117 20.74 3.07 6.73
N GLU A 118 20.09 2.05 7.27
CA GLU A 118 19.41 2.14 8.57
C GLU A 118 20.43 2.09 9.69
N THR A 119 20.41 3.09 10.57
CA THR A 119 21.25 3.12 11.77
C THR A 119 20.51 2.55 12.98
N SER A 120 19.18 2.73 13.04
CA SER A 120 18.35 2.22 14.12
C SER A 120 16.88 2.13 13.74
N TRP A 121 16.19 1.16 14.34
CA TRP A 121 14.74 0.99 14.24
C TRP A 121 14.11 0.90 15.63
N ASN A 122 13.23 1.85 15.96
CA ASN A 122 12.41 1.82 17.17
C ASN A 122 10.98 1.36 16.81
N PRO A 123 10.61 0.09 17.10
CA PRO A 123 9.28 -0.43 16.77
C PRO A 123 8.16 0.18 17.63
N THR A 124 8.46 0.63 18.84
CA THR A 124 7.49 1.21 19.78
C THR A 124 7.04 2.58 19.31
N GLU A 125 8.01 3.43 18.91
CA GLU A 125 7.73 4.79 18.43
C GLU A 125 7.46 4.84 16.92
N GLN A 126 7.68 3.71 16.23
CA GLN A 126 7.65 3.62 14.76
C GLN A 126 8.54 4.68 14.11
N ILE A 127 9.79 4.76 14.58
CA ILE A 127 10.80 5.68 14.07
C ILE A 127 11.93 4.86 13.45
N ARG A 128 12.27 5.19 12.22
CA ARG A 128 13.44 4.65 11.52
C ARG A 128 14.49 5.73 11.38
N LEU A 129 15.68 5.49 11.90
CA LEU A 129 16.83 6.36 11.74
C LEU A 129 17.69 5.86 10.58
N CYS A 130 18.05 6.77 9.71
CA CYS A 130 18.83 6.52 8.51
C CYS A 130 20.03 7.48 8.47
N ALA A 131 21.12 7.02 7.88
CA ALA A 131 22.29 7.85 7.61
C ALA A 131 22.79 7.61 6.18
N GLY A 132 23.48 8.59 5.62
CA GLY A 132 24.10 8.51 4.30
C GLY A 132 25.00 9.71 4.03
N GLN A 133 25.55 9.76 2.82
CA GLN A 133 26.31 10.93 2.36
C GLN A 133 25.44 11.76 1.41
N ALA A 134 25.13 12.99 1.81
CA ALA A 134 24.39 13.93 1.00
C ALA A 134 25.33 14.66 0.04
N PHE A 135 25.10 14.47 -1.25
CA PHE A 135 25.74 15.23 -2.31
C PHE A 135 24.88 16.44 -2.63
N THR A 136 25.42 17.62 -2.35
CA THR A 136 24.77 18.89 -2.69
C THR A 136 25.55 19.64 -3.75
N ASN A 137 24.96 20.71 -4.28
CA ASN A 137 25.63 21.63 -5.21
C ASN A 137 26.85 22.35 -4.62
N GLY A 138 27.01 22.39 -3.29
CA GLY A 138 28.12 23.09 -2.62
C GLY A 138 29.13 22.18 -1.92
N ALA A 139 28.68 21.03 -1.41
CA ALA A 139 29.53 20.13 -0.63
C ALA A 139 28.97 18.70 -0.60
N THR A 140 29.84 17.76 -0.25
CA THR A 140 29.43 16.41 0.19
C THR A 140 29.53 16.38 1.71
N MET A 141 28.44 16.02 2.39
CA MET A 141 28.37 16.04 3.85
C MET A 141 27.62 14.84 4.39
N PRO A 142 28.03 14.29 5.55
CA PRO A 142 27.27 13.25 6.22
C PRO A 142 25.90 13.80 6.63
N MET A 143 24.86 13.01 6.40
CA MET A 143 23.49 13.42 6.68
C MET A 143 22.79 12.32 7.44
N GLU A 144 22.13 12.71 8.52
CA GLU A 144 21.23 11.85 9.27
C GLU A 144 19.78 12.28 9.05
N TYR A 145 18.90 11.31 8.85
CA TYR A 145 17.48 11.57 8.68
C TYR A 145 16.64 10.51 9.37
N ARG A 146 15.53 10.97 9.94
CA ARG A 146 14.55 10.14 10.64
C ARG A 146 13.23 10.11 9.91
N LEU A 147 12.68 8.91 9.78
CA LEU A 147 11.37 8.65 9.21
C LEU A 147 10.40 8.36 10.35
N ARG A 148 9.26 9.04 10.37
CA ARG A 148 8.18 8.80 11.34
C ARG A 148 6.81 8.93 10.71
N TRP A 149 5.82 8.24 11.26
CA TRP A 149 4.43 8.37 10.81
C TRP A 149 3.85 9.72 11.23
N LEU A 150 3.19 10.40 10.29
CA LEU A 150 2.29 11.52 10.58
C LEU A 150 0.86 11.00 10.80
N ASP A 151 0.42 10.09 9.93
CA ASP A 151 -0.87 9.44 9.96
C ASP A 151 -0.77 8.07 9.28
N LYS A 152 -0.62 7.03 10.10
CA LYS A 152 -0.48 5.63 9.64
C LYS A 152 -1.72 5.13 8.91
N GLY A 153 -2.91 5.60 9.28
CA GLY A 153 -4.17 5.20 8.66
C GLY A 153 -4.30 5.67 7.21
N LYS A 154 -3.62 6.77 6.86
CA LYS A 154 -3.59 7.35 5.52
C LYS A 154 -2.26 7.11 4.78
N GLY A 155 -1.33 6.35 5.35
CA GLY A 155 0.00 6.14 4.78
C GLY A 155 0.84 7.43 4.68
N ARG A 156 0.56 8.44 5.53
CA ARG A 156 1.32 9.70 5.54
C ARG A 156 2.44 9.62 6.57
N TRP A 157 3.67 9.80 6.12
CA TRP A 157 4.87 9.83 6.94
C TRP A 157 5.65 11.11 6.62
N LEU A 158 6.64 11.40 7.45
CA LEU A 158 7.44 12.59 7.34
C LEU A 158 8.92 12.23 7.49
N VAL A 159 9.76 13.03 6.86
CA VAL A 159 11.23 12.95 6.96
C VAL A 159 11.71 14.19 7.67
N GLU A 160 12.51 13.99 8.70
CA GLU A 160 13.25 15.07 9.31
C GLU A 160 14.72 14.76 9.17
N TYR A 161 15.51 15.78 8.91
CA TYR A 161 16.93 15.61 8.67
C TYR A 161 17.73 16.59 9.51
N GLN A 162 18.95 16.19 9.81
CA GLN A 162 19.96 17.01 10.45
C GLN A 162 21.21 16.97 9.57
N ILE A 163 21.68 18.16 9.20
CA ILE A 163 22.95 18.36 8.53
C ILE A 163 23.92 18.79 9.62
N ASN A 164 24.95 17.98 9.85
CA ASN A 164 26.04 18.29 10.76
C ASN A 164 27.18 18.98 10.01
#